data_AF-A0A131XSH0-F1
#
_entry.id   AF-A0A131XSH0-F1
#
_cell.length_a   1.000
_cell.length_b   1.000
_cell.length_c   1.000
_cell.angle_alpha   90.00
_cell.angle_beta   90.00
_cell.angle_gamma   90.00
#
_symmetry.space_group_name_H-M   'P 1'
#
loop_
_entity.id
_entity.type
_entity.pdbx_description
1 polymer ?
#
loop_
_entity_poly.entity_id
_entity_poly.type
_entity_poly.pdbx_seq_one_letter_code
_entity_poly.pdbx_strand_id
1 'polypeptide(L)'
;PRPVVCYNCHGIGHKSDVCPIKESRCGHCGYTHEEDMEQCNREPKCRNCEGHHVATSNACPKRKIPEKTKPRKQPLTHQPRESYAAAATDNRRSPAEQPRVEAKQGSTQGMIHEEQGKCLAWMPEWAQLRATQVPATGPLKSPFDAETEHNKLREEMSLGFKMIFQTLGEIKKEIAELRHERR
;
A
#
# COMPACT_ATOMS: atom_id res chain seq x y z
N PRO A 1 10.77 -6.40 -2.15
CA PRO A 1 9.59 -6.60 -3.04
C PRO A 1 10.05 -6.38 -4.48
N ARG A 2 9.62 -7.21 -5.44
CA ARG A 2 9.97 -6.99 -6.85
C ARG A 2 9.25 -5.73 -7.35
N PRO A 3 9.87 -4.94 -8.22
CA PRO A 3 9.22 -3.75 -8.74
C PRO A 3 8.07 -4.15 -9.69
N VAL A 4 6.97 -3.40 -9.59
CA VAL A 4 5.75 -3.61 -10.39
C VAL A 4 6.05 -3.33 -11.86
N VAL A 5 5.53 -4.17 -12.76
CA VAL A 5 5.60 -3.98 -14.20
C VAL A 5 4.20 -3.68 -14.72
N CYS A 6 4.09 -2.65 -15.54
CA CYS A 6 2.85 -2.27 -16.21
C CYS A 6 2.50 -3.29 -17.29
N TYR A 7 1.29 -3.85 -17.31
CA TYR A 7 0.86 -4.80 -18.35
C TYR A 7 0.53 -4.13 -19.69
N ASN A 8 0.35 -2.80 -19.71
CA ASN A 8 0.12 -2.07 -20.95
C ASN A 8 1.44 -1.79 -21.70
N CYS A 9 2.37 -1.09 -21.04
CA CYS A 9 3.60 -0.64 -21.69
C CYS A 9 4.85 -1.47 -21.34
N HIS A 10 4.74 -2.42 -20.41
CA HIS A 10 5.84 -3.27 -19.93
C HIS A 10 6.98 -2.51 -19.23
N GLY A 11 6.74 -1.25 -18.86
CA GLY A 11 7.64 -0.43 -18.04
C GLY A 11 7.57 -0.76 -16.56
N ILE A 12 8.66 -0.50 -15.84
CA ILE A 12 8.76 -0.71 -14.40
C ILE A 12 8.29 0.53 -13.63
N GLY A 13 7.59 0.33 -12.50
CA GLY A 13 7.30 1.38 -11.51
C GLY A 13 5.87 1.90 -11.50
N HIS A 14 4.99 1.39 -12.36
CA HIS A 14 3.57 1.77 -12.38
C HIS A 14 2.67 0.60 -12.82
N LYS A 15 1.37 0.72 -12.54
CA LYS A 15 0.32 -0.22 -12.97
C LYS A 15 -0.37 0.27 -14.24
N SER A 16 -1.09 -0.61 -14.94
CA SER A 16 -1.76 -0.29 -16.21
C SER A 16 -2.74 0.89 -16.08
N ASP A 17 -3.46 1.01 -14.98
CA ASP A 17 -4.49 2.05 -14.78
C ASP A 17 -3.92 3.48 -14.75
N VAL A 18 -2.63 3.63 -14.45
CA VAL A 18 -1.93 4.94 -14.40
C VAL A 18 -0.82 5.01 -15.45
N CYS A 19 -0.94 4.22 -16.51
CA CYS A 19 0.07 4.19 -17.56
C CYS A 19 0.04 5.52 -18.35
N PRO A 20 1.18 6.21 -18.52
CA PRO A 20 1.24 7.41 -19.35
C PRO A 20 1.14 7.10 -20.85
N ILE A 21 1.32 5.83 -21.24
CA ILE A 21 1.30 5.37 -22.62
C ILE A 21 -0.09 4.81 -22.92
N LYS A 22 -0.72 5.34 -23.97
CA LYS A 22 -2.05 4.88 -24.43
C LYS A 22 -1.98 3.59 -25.24
N GLU A 23 -0.94 3.45 -26.05
CA GLU A 23 -0.71 2.27 -26.88
C GLU A 23 -0.20 1.08 -26.06
N SER A 24 -0.82 -0.07 -26.28
CA SER A 24 -0.39 -1.34 -25.73
C SER A 24 0.80 -1.89 -26.51
N ARG A 25 1.77 -2.39 -25.76
CA ARG A 25 2.95 -3.07 -26.30
C ARG A 25 2.89 -4.52 -25.92
N CYS A 26 3.31 -5.39 -26.82
CA CYS A 26 3.38 -6.81 -26.50
C CYS A 26 4.43 -7.11 -25.44
N GLY A 27 4.10 -8.00 -24.51
CA GLY A 27 5.00 -8.46 -23.46
C GLY A 27 6.13 -9.36 -23.94
N HIS A 28 6.01 -9.93 -25.13
CA HIS A 28 7.02 -10.79 -25.73
C HIS A 28 8.14 -9.97 -26.37
N CYS A 29 7.85 -9.15 -27.38
CA CYS A 29 8.88 -8.44 -28.14
C CYS A 29 8.95 -6.92 -27.87
N GLY A 30 8.03 -6.34 -27.09
CA GLY A 30 8.06 -4.94 -26.68
C GLY A 30 7.66 -3.91 -27.75
N TYR A 31 7.23 -4.35 -28.93
CA TYR A 31 6.69 -3.51 -30.01
C TYR A 31 5.15 -3.43 -29.95
N THR A 32 4.56 -2.47 -30.66
CA THR A 32 3.12 -2.37 -30.93
C THR A 32 2.76 -3.30 -32.09
N HIS A 33 1.60 -3.95 -32.04
CA HIS A 33 1.14 -4.93 -33.04
C HIS A 33 -0.32 -4.61 -33.39
N GLU A 34 -0.67 -4.76 -34.66
CA GLU A 34 -2.07 -4.77 -35.11
C GLU A 34 -2.69 -6.17 -34.98
N GLU A 35 -1.85 -7.21 -35.11
CA GLU A 35 -2.23 -8.62 -34.92
C GLU A 35 -2.24 -9.01 -33.44
N ASP A 36 -2.96 -10.10 -33.15
CA ASP A 36 -3.23 -10.59 -31.80
C ASP A 36 -1.95 -10.67 -30.96
N MET A 37 -1.89 -9.90 -29.87
CA MET A 37 -0.68 -9.72 -29.06
C MET A 37 -0.18 -11.01 -28.39
N GLU A 38 -1.03 -12.04 -28.36
CA GLU A 38 -0.75 -13.36 -27.82
C GLU A 38 0.08 -14.23 -28.77
N GLN A 39 -0.04 -14.04 -30.09
CA GLN A 39 0.62 -14.85 -31.12
C GLN A 39 1.84 -14.15 -31.74
N CYS A 40 2.70 -13.57 -30.90
CA CYS A 40 3.90 -12.87 -31.37
C CYS A 40 5.02 -13.85 -31.78
N ASN A 41 5.29 -13.98 -33.08
CA ASN A 41 6.37 -14.82 -33.62
C ASN A 41 7.78 -14.17 -33.58
N ARG A 42 7.91 -12.95 -33.05
CA ARG A 42 9.20 -12.25 -32.95
C ARG A 42 10.00 -12.73 -31.75
N GLU A 43 11.32 -12.58 -31.81
CA GLU A 43 12.19 -12.88 -30.67
C GLU A 43 11.79 -12.08 -29.40
N PRO A 44 11.88 -12.71 -28.22
CA PRO A 44 11.55 -12.04 -26.97
C PRO A 44 12.57 -10.95 -26.67
N LYS A 45 12.09 -9.74 -26.39
CA LYS A 45 12.92 -8.57 -26.10
C LYS A 45 12.41 -7.79 -24.92
N CYS A 46 13.28 -7.55 -23.95
CA CYS A 46 12.93 -6.83 -22.74
C CYS A 46 12.97 -5.32 -22.98
N ARG A 47 11.86 -4.62 -22.78
CA ARG A 47 11.83 -3.15 -22.88
C ARG A 47 12.75 -2.44 -21.87
N ASN A 48 12.99 -3.04 -20.71
CA ASN A 48 13.68 -2.37 -19.59
C ASN A 48 15.21 -2.51 -19.62
N CYS A 49 15.71 -3.58 -20.22
CA CYS A 49 17.15 -3.87 -20.29
C CYS A 49 17.62 -4.36 -21.66
N GLU A 50 16.72 -4.41 -22.64
CA GLU A 50 16.96 -4.75 -24.04
C GLU A 50 17.50 -6.17 -24.31
N GLY A 51 17.59 -7.01 -23.28
CA GLY A 51 18.02 -8.41 -23.42
C GLY A 51 16.98 -9.34 -24.03
N HIS A 52 17.44 -10.55 -24.42
CA HIS A 52 16.65 -11.62 -25.04
C HIS A 52 15.76 -12.37 -24.04
N HIS A 53 14.80 -11.66 -23.43
CA HIS A 53 13.80 -12.23 -22.55
C HIS A 53 12.58 -11.32 -22.47
N VAL A 54 11.43 -11.88 -22.06
CA VAL A 54 10.20 -11.11 -21.85
C VAL A 54 10.34 -10.12 -20.68
N ALA A 55 9.69 -8.96 -20.76
CA ALA A 55 9.81 -7.90 -19.74
C ALA A 55 9.34 -8.34 -18.34
N THR A 56 8.45 -9.34 -18.27
CA THR A 56 7.94 -9.97 -17.06
C THR A 56 8.83 -11.10 -16.53
N SER A 57 9.99 -11.38 -17.16
CA SER A 57 10.93 -12.40 -16.69
C SER A 57 11.66 -11.98 -15.42
N ASN A 58 11.93 -12.96 -14.56
CA ASN A 58 12.74 -12.82 -13.34
C ASN A 58 14.24 -12.71 -13.63
N ALA A 59 14.67 -13.05 -14.85
CA ALA A 59 16.06 -12.92 -15.28
C ALA A 59 16.46 -11.44 -15.51
N CYS A 60 15.48 -10.53 -15.63
CA CYS A 60 15.76 -9.14 -15.94
C CYS A 60 16.56 -8.46 -14.80
N PRO A 61 17.77 -7.92 -15.09
CA PRO A 61 18.61 -7.28 -14.08
C PRO A 61 17.93 -6.05 -13.46
N LYS A 62 17.11 -5.33 -14.23
CA LYS A 62 16.35 -4.15 -13.75
C LYS A 62 15.19 -4.51 -12.81
N ARG A 63 14.79 -5.79 -12.75
CA ARG A 63 13.76 -6.31 -11.84
C ARG A 63 14.34 -7.11 -10.67
N LYS A 64 15.66 -7.25 -10.60
CA LYS A 64 16.32 -7.90 -9.46
C LYS A 64 16.06 -7.07 -8.20
N ILE A 65 15.67 -7.76 -7.13
CA ILE A 65 15.58 -7.15 -5.81
C ILE A 65 17.02 -6.92 -5.35
N PRO A 66 17.42 -5.70 -4.96
CA PRO A 66 18.71 -5.52 -4.32
C PRO A 66 18.76 -6.40 -3.07
N GLU A 67 19.81 -7.22 -2.94
CA GLU A 67 20.04 -7.94 -1.70
C GLU A 67 20.09 -6.90 -0.58
N LYS A 68 19.25 -7.09 0.45
CA LYS A 68 19.22 -6.19 1.59
C LYS A 68 20.56 -6.35 2.30
N THR A 69 21.54 -5.49 1.99
CA THR A 69 22.69 -5.29 2.86
C THR A 69 22.12 -4.81 4.17
N LYS A 70 22.05 -5.70 5.17
CA LYS A 70 21.65 -5.32 6.53
C LYS A 70 22.59 -4.17 6.91
N PRO A 71 22.10 -2.95 7.19
CA PRO A 71 22.98 -1.92 7.69
C PRO A 71 23.61 -2.51 8.96
N ARG A 72 24.94 -2.61 8.98
CA ARG A 72 25.67 -2.96 10.19
C ARG A 72 25.21 -1.95 11.22
N LYS A 73 24.49 -2.40 12.25
CA LYS A 73 24.13 -1.55 13.38
C LYS A 73 25.46 -1.04 13.93
N GLN A 74 25.84 0.20 13.60
CA GLN A 74 26.88 0.86 14.35
C GLN A 74 26.34 0.95 15.78
N PRO A 75 27.13 0.63 16.81
CA PRO A 75 26.74 0.92 18.17
C PRO A 75 26.41 2.41 18.21
N LEU A 76 25.15 2.75 18.48
CA LEU A 76 24.78 4.11 18.84
C LEU A 76 25.64 4.42 20.06
N THR A 77 26.62 5.30 19.89
CA THR A 77 27.29 5.93 21.01
C THR A 77 26.19 6.62 21.79
N HIS A 78 25.84 6.05 22.95
CA HIS A 78 24.94 6.65 23.91
C HIS A 78 25.59 7.97 24.34
N GLN A 79 25.26 9.07 23.64
CA GLN A 79 25.48 10.38 24.22
C GLN A 79 24.55 10.46 25.43
N PRO A 80 25.05 10.78 26.63
CA PRO A 80 24.20 10.98 27.79
C PRO A 80 23.18 12.06 27.45
N ARG A 81 21.91 11.66 27.28
CA ARG A 81 20.84 12.62 27.15
C ARG A 81 20.71 13.26 28.52
N GLU A 82 21.12 14.51 28.64
CA GLU A 82 20.96 15.29 29.86
C GLU A 82 19.53 15.12 30.35
N SER A 83 19.38 14.76 31.63
CA SER A 83 18.08 14.46 32.20
C SER A 83 17.19 15.70 32.09
N TYR A 84 15.88 15.51 31.95
CA TYR A 84 14.89 16.60 31.87
C TYR A 84 15.00 17.63 33.03
N ALA A 85 15.64 17.26 34.14
CA ALA A 85 15.94 18.15 35.25
C ALA A 85 17.03 19.20 34.96
N ALA A 86 18.02 18.89 34.11
CA ALA A 86 19.11 19.81 33.77
C ALA A 86 18.64 20.99 32.91
N ALA A 87 17.66 20.76 32.03
CA ALA A 87 17.06 21.83 31.22
C ALA A 87 16.22 22.82 32.06
N ALA A 88 15.78 22.44 33.27
CA ALA A 88 14.94 23.28 34.11
C ALA A 88 15.73 24.28 34.97
N THR A 89 17.04 24.08 35.16
CA THR A 89 17.87 24.97 35.99
C THR A 89 18.38 26.20 35.25
N ASP A 90 18.30 26.22 33.92
CA ASP A 90 18.82 27.33 33.09
C ASP A 90 17.93 28.60 33.13
N ASN A 91 16.70 28.49 33.63
CA ASN A 91 15.78 29.63 33.79
C ASN A 91 15.97 30.43 35.10
N ARG A 92 17.04 30.18 35.89
CA ARG A 92 17.34 30.92 37.13
C ARG A 92 18.50 31.90 36.99
N ARG A 93 18.71 32.51 35.82
CA ARG A 93 19.56 33.70 35.72
C ARG A 93 18.70 34.95 35.77
N SER A 94 18.84 35.72 36.85
CA SER A 94 18.19 37.03 37.00
C SER A 94 18.55 37.97 35.84
N PRO A 95 17.61 38.78 35.32
CA PRO A 95 17.90 39.79 34.32
C PRO A 95 18.55 41.01 34.97
N ALA A 96 19.87 41.08 34.96
CA ALA A 96 20.59 42.33 35.15
C ALA A 96 21.77 42.35 34.16
N GLU A 97 21.82 43.43 33.38
CA GLU A 97 22.73 43.72 32.26
C GLU A 97 22.38 43.10 30.89
N GLN A 98 21.54 43.82 30.15
CA GLN A 98 21.73 43.97 28.70
C GLN A 98 22.03 45.44 28.38
N PRO A 99 22.99 45.76 27.49
CA PRO A 99 23.16 47.10 26.97
C PRO A 99 21.98 47.47 26.09
N ARG A 100 21.48 48.68 26.31
CA ARG A 100 20.42 49.37 25.57
C ARG A 100 20.74 49.42 24.07
N VAL A 101 19.89 48.82 23.25
CA VAL A 101 19.66 49.26 21.85
C VAL A 101 18.17 49.42 21.60
N GLU A 102 17.84 50.52 20.94
CA GLU A 102 16.57 51.22 20.99
C GLU A 102 15.41 50.50 20.29
N ALA A 103 14.27 50.46 20.99
CA ALA A 103 12.98 50.08 20.43
C ALA A 103 12.36 51.25 19.64
N LYS A 104 12.04 51.03 18.36
CA LYS A 104 10.96 51.76 17.69
C LYS A 104 9.68 50.91 17.70
N GLN A 105 8.85 51.22 18.70
CA GLN A 105 7.39 51.33 18.74
C GLN A 105 6.54 50.57 17.71
N GLY A 106 5.56 49.82 18.23
CA GLY A 106 4.39 49.32 17.47
C GLY A 106 3.67 48.19 18.19
N SER A 107 3.14 48.42 19.39
CA SER A 107 1.69 48.42 19.69
C SER A 107 0.99 47.08 19.47
N THR A 108 1.01 46.25 20.52
CA THR A 108 0.11 45.11 20.72
C THR A 108 -1.32 45.59 20.97
N GLN A 109 -2.26 45.24 20.08
CA GLN A 109 -3.64 45.07 20.51
C GLN A 109 -4.41 44.08 19.61
N GLY A 110 -4.70 42.91 20.18
CA GLY A 110 -5.90 42.14 19.89
C GLY A 110 -5.85 41.09 18.79
N MET A 111 -6.65 40.05 19.01
CA MET A 111 -7.12 39.03 18.05
C MET A 111 -6.29 37.75 17.94
N ILE A 112 -6.47 36.92 18.96
CA ILE A 112 -6.74 35.48 18.80
C ILE A 112 -7.85 35.21 17.77
N HIS A 113 -7.52 35.06 16.50
CA HIS A 113 -8.20 34.18 15.53
C HIS A 113 -7.48 34.28 14.18
N GLU A 114 -7.70 33.29 13.30
CA GLU A 114 -7.38 33.36 11.85
C GLU A 114 -6.09 32.67 11.35
N GLU A 115 -5.87 31.40 11.73
CA GLU A 115 -5.00 30.50 10.94
C GLU A 115 -5.64 29.12 10.62
N GLN A 116 -6.96 28.97 10.76
CA GLN A 116 -7.66 27.71 10.41
C GLN A 116 -8.17 27.66 8.95
N GLY A 117 -8.01 28.73 8.16
CA GLY A 117 -8.66 28.85 6.85
C GLY A 117 -7.94 28.23 5.65
N LYS A 118 -6.65 27.86 5.74
CA LYS A 118 -5.86 27.46 4.57
C LYS A 118 -5.74 25.96 4.31
N CYS A 119 -6.10 25.11 5.28
CA CYS A 119 -6.02 23.65 5.10
C CYS A 119 -7.26 23.02 4.44
N LEU A 120 -8.37 23.75 4.28
CA LEU A 120 -9.65 23.17 3.82
C LEU A 120 -9.88 23.25 2.31
N ALA A 121 -9.10 24.05 1.57
CA ALA A 121 -9.38 24.34 0.16
C ALA A 121 -8.99 23.22 -0.84
N TRP A 122 -8.21 22.21 -0.42
CA TRP A 122 -7.80 21.10 -1.28
C TRP A 122 -8.59 19.80 -1.01
N MET A 123 -9.46 19.79 0.00
CA MET A 123 -10.15 18.57 0.40
C MET A 123 -11.44 18.39 -0.42
N PRO A 124 -11.61 17.23 -1.10
CA PRO A 124 -12.83 16.91 -1.84
C PRO A 124 -14.04 16.87 -0.90
N GLU A 125 -15.23 17.15 -1.43
CA GLU A 125 -16.46 17.38 -0.64
C GLU A 125 -16.78 16.24 0.36
N TRP A 126 -16.51 14.99 -0.01
CA TRP A 126 -16.71 13.83 0.87
C TRP A 126 -15.82 13.83 2.12
N ALA A 127 -14.73 14.59 2.11
CA ALA A 127 -13.74 14.69 3.19
C ALA A 127 -13.95 15.94 4.07
N GLN A 128 -14.89 16.81 3.72
CA GLN A 128 -15.23 17.97 4.55
C GLN A 128 -16.19 17.50 5.66
N LEU A 129 -15.69 17.49 6.89
CA LEU A 129 -16.50 17.19 8.08
C LEU A 129 -17.61 18.24 8.20
N ARG A 130 -18.82 17.93 7.71
CA ARG A 130 -20.01 18.74 8.00
C ARG A 130 -20.24 18.67 9.50
N ALA A 131 -20.08 19.80 10.18
CA ALA A 131 -20.45 19.96 11.58
C ALA A 131 -21.98 19.95 11.71
N THR A 132 -22.59 18.78 11.54
CA THR A 132 -23.97 18.56 11.97
C THR A 132 -23.91 18.21 13.46
N GLN A 133 -24.31 19.16 14.29
CA GLN A 133 -24.45 18.93 15.72
C GLN A 133 -25.55 17.89 15.94
N VAL A 134 -25.16 16.68 16.33
CA VAL A 134 -26.06 15.65 16.87
C VAL A 134 -25.66 15.45 18.34
N PRO A 135 -26.60 15.54 19.30
CA PRO A 135 -26.27 15.36 20.70
C PRO A 135 -25.81 13.93 20.97
N ALA A 136 -24.73 13.81 21.74
CA ALA A 136 -24.06 12.57 22.07
C ALA A 136 -24.90 11.73 23.06
N THR A 137 -25.57 10.70 22.58
CA THR A 137 -25.92 9.53 23.40
C THR A 137 -25.85 8.24 22.57
N GLY A 138 -24.89 7.38 22.90
CA GLY A 138 -24.86 5.97 22.49
C GLY A 138 -23.58 5.58 21.74
N PRO A 139 -22.87 4.52 22.17
CA PRO A 139 -21.81 3.94 21.36
C PRO A 139 -22.45 3.29 20.13
N LEU A 140 -22.21 3.87 18.95
CA LEU A 140 -22.56 3.26 17.67
C LEU A 140 -21.65 2.03 17.47
N LYS A 141 -22.06 0.89 18.02
CA LYS A 141 -21.40 -0.38 17.75
C LYS A 141 -21.61 -0.69 16.28
N SER A 142 -20.52 -0.81 15.54
CA SER A 142 -20.52 -1.34 14.18
C SER A 142 -21.34 -2.64 14.14
N PRO A 143 -22.31 -2.78 13.22
CA PRO A 143 -23.05 -4.03 13.05
C PRO A 143 -22.18 -5.17 12.50
N PHE A 144 -20.93 -4.88 12.12
CA PHE A 144 -20.00 -5.85 11.58
C PHE A 144 -19.18 -6.50 12.71
N ASP A 145 -19.49 -7.76 12.99
CA ASP A 145 -18.69 -8.65 13.84
C ASP A 145 -17.86 -9.58 12.94
N ALA A 146 -16.56 -9.28 12.86
CA ALA A 146 -15.62 -10.00 12.02
C ALA A 146 -15.46 -11.48 12.42
N GLU A 147 -15.62 -11.81 13.70
CA GLU A 147 -15.50 -13.19 14.18
C GLU A 147 -16.72 -14.02 13.75
N THR A 148 -17.91 -13.44 13.85
CA THR A 148 -19.15 -14.05 13.40
C THR A 148 -19.14 -14.30 11.88
N GLU A 149 -18.71 -13.33 11.07
CA GLU A 149 -18.63 -13.50 9.61
C GLU A 149 -17.56 -14.53 9.20
N HIS A 150 -16.42 -14.56 9.89
CA HIS A 150 -15.39 -15.56 9.64
C HIS A 150 -15.89 -16.98 9.97
N ASN A 151 -16.61 -17.15 11.09
CA ASN A 151 -17.17 -18.44 11.47
C ASN A 151 -18.25 -18.90 10.47
N LYS A 152 -19.11 -17.99 10.01
CA LYS A 152 -20.11 -18.26 8.98
C LYS A 152 -19.48 -18.76 7.67
N LEU A 153 -18.47 -18.06 7.16
CA LEU A 153 -17.75 -18.48 5.95
C LEU A 153 -17.08 -19.85 6.13
N ARG A 154 -16.52 -20.12 7.31
CA ARG A 154 -15.90 -21.42 7.63
C ARG A 154 -16.93 -22.56 7.59
N GLU A 155 -18.12 -22.34 8.14
CA GLU A 155 -19.20 -23.33 8.11
C GLU A 155 -19.72 -23.57 6.69
N GLU A 156 -19.95 -22.51 5.92
CA GLU A 156 -20.36 -22.61 4.51
C GLU A 156 -19.34 -23.40 3.68
N MET A 157 -18.04 -23.10 3.85
CA MET A 157 -16.97 -23.85 3.18
C MET A 157 -16.94 -25.32 3.63
N SER A 158 -17.11 -25.59 4.92
CA SER A 158 -17.12 -26.96 5.45
C SER A 158 -18.28 -27.78 4.88
N LEU A 159 -19.48 -27.19 4.76
CA LEU A 159 -20.63 -27.82 4.12
C LEU A 159 -20.37 -28.09 2.64
N GLY A 160 -19.82 -27.11 1.92
CA GLY A 160 -19.45 -27.27 0.51
C GLY A 160 -18.46 -28.42 0.29
N PHE A 161 -17.41 -28.50 1.11
CA PHE A 161 -16.46 -29.63 1.04
C PHE A 161 -17.12 -30.97 1.33
N LYS A 162 -17.99 -31.04 2.34
CA LYS A 162 -18.69 -32.29 2.69
C LYS A 162 -19.54 -32.81 1.52
N MET A 163 -20.25 -31.92 0.83
CA MET A 163 -21.02 -32.28 -0.37
C MET A 163 -20.12 -32.80 -1.49
N ILE A 164 -18.97 -32.15 -1.75
CA ILE A 164 -18.00 -32.59 -2.76
C ILE A 164 -17.46 -34.00 -2.44
N PHE A 165 -17.11 -34.28 -1.19
CA PHE A 165 -16.61 -35.60 -0.82
C PHE A 165 -17.68 -36.68 -0.90
N GLN A 166 -18.94 -36.35 -0.59
CA GLN A 166 -20.04 -37.28 -0.73
C GLN A 166 -20.30 -37.66 -2.19
N THR A 167 -20.38 -36.68 -3.09
CA THR A 167 -20.56 -36.94 -4.53
C THR A 167 -19.38 -37.70 -5.13
N LEU A 168 -18.15 -37.36 -4.75
CA LEU A 168 -16.98 -38.14 -5.17
C LEU A 168 -17.02 -39.58 -4.67
N GLY A 169 -17.57 -39.82 -3.48
CA GLY A 169 -17.79 -41.16 -2.93
C GLY A 169 -18.79 -41.97 -3.75
N GLU A 170 -19.91 -41.35 -4.14
CA GLU A 170 -20.94 -41.97 -4.97
C GLU A 170 -20.42 -42.32 -6.36
N ILE A 171 -19.72 -41.38 -7.01
CA ILE A 171 -19.08 -41.61 -8.32
C ILE A 171 -18.08 -42.77 -8.24
N LYS A 172 -17.27 -42.83 -7.18
CA LYS A 172 -16.32 -43.94 -6.99
C LYS A 172 -17.01 -45.28 -6.84
N LYS A 173 -18.16 -45.33 -6.16
CA LYS A 173 -18.96 -46.53 -5.98
C LYS A 173 -19.54 -47.00 -7.32
N GLU A 174 -20.13 -46.09 -8.09
CA GLU A 174 -20.67 -46.38 -9.42
C GLU A 174 -19.59 -46.90 -10.38
N ILE A 175 -18.40 -46.28 -10.38
CA ILE A 175 -17.25 -46.77 -11.16
C ILE A 175 -16.81 -48.17 -10.73
N ALA A 176 -16.93 -48.52 -9.45
CA ALA A 176 -16.59 -49.85 -8.95
C ALA A 176 -17.63 -50.90 -9.42
N GLU A 177 -18.92 -50.57 -9.34
CA GLU A 177 -20.02 -51.41 -9.84
C GLU A 177 -19.89 -51.67 -11.35
N LEU A 178 -19.67 -50.63 -12.15
CA LEU A 178 -19.43 -50.75 -13.60
C LEU A 178 -18.19 -51.58 -13.95
N ARG A 179 -17.17 -51.60 -13.08
CA ARG A 179 -15.98 -52.45 -13.26
C ARG A 179 -16.23 -53.91 -12.90
N HIS A 180 -17.16 -54.18 -11.99
CA HIS A 180 -17.55 -55.53 -11.61
C HIS A 180 -18.48 -56.16 -12.65
N GLU A 181 -19.41 -55.41 -13.23
CA GLU A 181 -20.31 -55.92 -14.30
C GLU A 181 -19.60 -56.23 -15.62
N ARG A 182 -18.42 -55.65 -15.85
CA ARG A 182 -17.60 -55.88 -17.05
C ARG A 182 -16.69 -57.12 -16.96
N ARG A 183 -16.64 -57.82 -15.83
CA ARG A 183 -15.89 -59.08 -15.67
C ARG A 183 -16.81 -60.28 -15.74
#